data_AF-A0A8T7EPX3-F1
#
_entry.id   AF-A0A8T7EPX3-F1
#
_cell.length_a   1.000
_cell.length_b   1.000
_cell.length_c   1.000
_cell.angle_alpha   90.00
_cell.angle_beta   90.00
_cell.angle_gamma   90.00
#
_symmetry.space_group_name_H-M   'P 1'
#
loop_
_entity.id
_entity.type
_entity.pdbx_description
1 polymer ?
#
loop_
_entity_poly.entity_id
_entity_poly.type
_entity_poly.pdbx_seq_one_letter_code
_entity_poly.pdbx_strand_id
1 'polypeptide(L)'
;MLFFLRDIGNYPPDVVIAYVIGLLLAVLIGMTVHEFAHNYVGDLMGDPNPRRLGKLTLNPMAHIYWPGFLMFVIIGFGILGTAPIAAHRMRNPRYGYLAAVAAGPVSNLIVAIIAAIVFRIVVGVFDLQGTGILSLLLIVINQIIFWNLVLFVFNFLPFFPLDGWYIALALLPAREAIWWERNAQNSQFVFMALLLLRFRGAHQHPQHVDWGTCQLPVETADRMTPAGRMRQGVFARCCRCARPRSRRSGGVSDRAAARAVSPYAAHRANSRAERAAYALRQPSTGWRSARAG
;
A
#
# COMPACT_ATOMS: atom_id res chain seq x y z
N MET A 1 13.54 -10.34 5.51
CA MET A 1 13.45 -10.53 4.04
C MET A 1 12.94 -11.92 3.69
N LEU A 2 13.56 -12.98 4.24
CA LEU A 2 13.23 -14.40 3.95
C LEU A 2 11.75 -14.78 4.15
N PHE A 3 11.06 -14.10 5.07
CA PHE A 3 9.63 -14.33 5.31
C PHE A 3 8.71 -13.88 4.16
N PHE A 4 9.04 -12.79 3.45
CA PHE A 4 8.28 -12.37 2.25
C PHE A 4 8.51 -13.32 1.07
N LEU A 5 9.57 -14.14 1.12
CA LEU A 5 9.88 -15.13 0.10
C LEU A 5 9.16 -16.47 0.34
N ARG A 6 8.48 -16.64 1.49
CA ARG A 6 7.84 -17.91 1.87
C ARG A 6 6.72 -18.35 0.94
N ASP A 7 5.98 -17.40 0.38
CA ASP A 7 4.84 -17.68 -0.52
C ASP A 7 5.24 -17.77 -2.00
N ILE A 8 6.53 -17.59 -2.33
CA ILE A 8 7.00 -17.50 -3.72
C ILE A 8 7.44 -18.88 -4.27
N GLY A 9 7.45 -19.93 -3.44
CA GLY A 9 7.92 -21.26 -3.83
C GLY A 9 7.11 -21.96 -4.94
N ASN A 10 5.91 -21.46 -5.26
CA ASN A 10 5.06 -22.01 -6.31
C ASN A 10 5.22 -21.33 -7.69
N TYR A 11 6.04 -20.27 -7.79
CA TYR A 11 6.27 -19.57 -9.05
C TYR A 11 7.43 -20.19 -9.83
N PRO A 12 7.45 -20.02 -11.17
CA PRO A 12 8.58 -20.49 -11.96
C PRO A 12 9.88 -19.75 -11.53
N PRO A 13 11.05 -20.42 -11.58
CA PRO A 13 12.27 -19.91 -10.94
C PRO A 13 12.73 -18.53 -11.44
N ASP A 14 12.54 -18.24 -12.71
CA ASP A 14 12.83 -16.96 -13.36
C ASP A 14 12.06 -15.80 -12.72
N VAL A 15 10.77 -16.03 -12.42
CA VAL A 15 9.92 -15.06 -11.73
C VAL A 15 10.43 -14.86 -10.31
N VAL A 16 10.72 -15.94 -9.57
CA VAL A 16 11.24 -15.83 -8.19
C VAL A 16 12.53 -15.01 -8.15
N ILE A 17 13.44 -15.28 -9.08
CA ILE A 17 14.70 -14.54 -9.22
C ILE A 17 14.42 -13.05 -9.47
N ALA A 18 13.50 -12.71 -10.37
CA ALA A 18 13.13 -11.31 -10.64
C ALA A 18 12.53 -10.62 -9.40
N TYR A 19 11.70 -11.31 -8.60
CA TYR A 19 11.17 -10.78 -7.35
C TYR A 19 12.28 -10.50 -6.33
N VAL A 20 13.21 -11.43 -6.14
CA VAL A 20 14.33 -11.30 -5.18
C VAL A 20 15.26 -10.17 -5.61
N ILE A 21 15.68 -10.15 -6.88
CA ILE A 21 16.54 -9.10 -7.42
C ILE A 21 15.83 -7.74 -7.31
N GLY A 22 14.55 -7.67 -7.69
CA GLY A 22 13.76 -6.45 -7.60
C GLY A 22 13.66 -5.92 -6.17
N LEU A 23 13.42 -6.79 -5.19
CA LEU A 23 13.43 -6.43 -3.77
C LEU A 23 14.79 -5.89 -3.32
N LEU A 24 15.88 -6.57 -3.65
CA LEU A 24 17.23 -6.16 -3.27
C LEU A 24 17.58 -4.79 -3.87
N LEU A 25 17.30 -4.59 -5.16
CA LEU A 25 17.51 -3.32 -5.84
C LEU A 25 16.64 -2.21 -5.25
N ALA A 26 15.37 -2.50 -4.98
CA ALA A 26 14.44 -1.54 -4.40
C ALA A 26 14.90 -1.05 -3.03
N VAL A 27 15.32 -1.97 -2.18
CA VAL A 27 15.84 -1.67 -0.84
C VAL A 27 17.17 -0.93 -0.94
N LEU A 28 18.08 -1.36 -1.81
CA LEU A 28 19.39 -0.72 -2.00
C LEU A 28 19.28 0.73 -2.49
N ILE A 29 18.49 0.95 -3.54
CA ILE A 29 18.25 2.28 -4.09
C ILE A 29 17.49 3.13 -3.08
N GLY A 30 16.40 2.58 -2.53
CA GLY A 30 15.55 3.27 -1.56
C GLY A 30 16.34 3.76 -0.36
N MET A 31 17.06 2.87 0.36
CA MET A 31 17.80 3.30 1.55
C MET A 31 18.93 4.27 1.21
N THR A 32 19.63 4.08 0.10
CA THR A 32 20.76 4.95 -0.28
C THR A 32 20.27 6.37 -0.56
N VAL A 33 19.20 6.51 -1.35
CA VAL A 33 18.63 7.81 -1.68
C VAL A 33 17.99 8.45 -0.45
N HIS A 34 17.35 7.65 0.41
CA HIS A 34 16.76 8.07 1.68
C HIS A 34 17.79 8.70 2.64
N GLU A 35 18.87 7.97 2.94
CA GLU A 35 19.94 8.45 3.81
C GLU A 35 20.69 9.63 3.19
N PHE A 36 20.93 9.59 1.88
CA PHE A 36 21.48 10.73 1.16
C PHE A 36 20.60 11.98 1.31
N ALA A 37 19.27 11.84 1.19
CA ALA A 37 18.34 12.97 1.28
C ALA A 37 18.35 13.61 2.68
N HIS A 38 18.37 12.81 3.75
CA HIS A 38 18.55 13.32 5.11
C HIS A 38 19.84 14.15 5.25
N ASN A 39 20.95 13.58 4.77
CA ASN A 39 22.27 14.19 4.85
C ASN A 39 22.37 15.48 4.01
N TYR A 40 21.83 15.45 2.80
CA TYR A 40 21.83 16.57 1.86
C TYR A 40 21.01 17.74 2.39
N VAL A 41 19.78 17.49 2.85
CA VAL A 41 18.94 18.55 3.41
C VAL A 41 19.48 19.03 4.76
N GLY A 42 20.02 18.15 5.60
CA GLY A 42 20.69 18.56 6.84
C GLY A 42 21.85 19.51 6.62
N ASP A 43 22.70 19.23 5.63
CA ASP A 43 23.80 20.12 5.22
C ASP A 43 23.29 21.45 4.67
N LEU A 44 22.23 21.43 3.84
CA LEU A 44 21.58 22.64 3.33
C LEU A 44 20.98 23.50 4.45
N MET A 45 20.46 22.87 5.51
CA MET A 45 19.91 23.55 6.70
C MET A 45 21.00 24.06 7.66
N GLY A 46 22.27 23.75 7.40
CA GLY A 46 23.44 24.32 8.06
C GLY A 46 24.25 23.35 8.92
N ASP A 47 23.91 22.06 8.98
CA ASP A 47 24.73 21.08 9.70
C ASP A 47 25.90 20.59 8.83
N PRO A 48 27.17 20.94 9.11
CA PRO A 48 28.29 20.54 8.26
C PRO A 48 28.72 19.08 8.44
N ASN A 49 28.17 18.34 9.42
CA ASN A 49 28.61 16.98 9.74
C ASN A 49 28.47 15.98 8.59
N PRO A 50 27.31 15.88 7.90
CA PRO A 50 27.17 14.97 6.76
C PRO A 50 28.25 15.16 5.71
N ARG A 51 28.61 16.40 5.40
CA ARG A 51 29.69 16.75 4.46
C ARG A 51 31.06 16.34 4.99
N ARG A 52 31.36 16.66 6.26
CA ARG A 52 32.65 16.32 6.90
C ARG A 52 32.89 14.82 7.01
N LEU A 53 31.82 14.03 7.18
CA LEU A 53 31.86 12.58 7.29
C LEU A 53 31.75 11.87 5.93
N GLY A 54 31.74 12.62 4.81
CA GLY A 54 31.67 12.04 3.47
C GLY A 54 30.34 11.35 3.15
N LYS A 55 29.26 11.72 3.83
CA LYS A 55 27.92 11.11 3.68
C LYS A 55 27.10 11.74 2.54
N LEU A 56 27.58 12.81 1.92
CA LEU A 56 26.95 13.42 0.73
C LEU A 56 27.32 12.66 -0.56
N THR A 57 26.96 11.38 -0.61
CA THR A 57 27.24 10.49 -1.74
C THR A 57 26.07 9.55 -1.99
N LEU A 58 25.89 9.09 -3.23
CA LEU A 58 24.94 8.03 -3.58
C LEU A 58 25.60 6.64 -3.57
N ASN A 59 26.75 6.49 -2.93
CA ASN A 59 27.38 5.19 -2.72
C ASN A 59 26.66 4.45 -1.57
N PRO A 60 25.99 3.30 -1.81
CA PRO A 60 25.29 2.55 -0.78
C PRO A 60 26.20 2.16 0.39
N MET A 61 27.48 1.85 0.12
CA MET A 61 28.44 1.43 1.15
C MET A 61 28.73 2.52 2.17
N ALA A 62 28.51 3.79 1.82
CA ALA A 62 28.67 4.90 2.75
C ALA A 62 27.50 5.00 3.75
N HIS A 63 26.36 4.37 3.46
CA HIS A 63 25.11 4.53 4.22
C HIS A 63 24.68 3.29 5.00
N ILE A 64 25.16 2.11 4.61
CA ILE A 64 24.75 0.84 5.24
C ILE A 64 25.22 0.75 6.70
N TYR A 65 24.27 0.52 7.60
CA TYR A 65 24.52 0.04 8.95
C TYR A 65 24.38 -1.48 9.02
N TRP A 66 25.50 -2.20 9.06
CA TRP A 66 25.54 -3.66 8.94
C TRP A 66 24.66 -4.44 9.93
N PRO A 67 24.61 -4.10 11.24
CA PRO A 67 23.75 -4.83 12.17
C PRO A 67 22.26 -4.70 11.83
N GLY A 68 21.83 -3.49 11.44
CA GLY A 68 20.44 -3.27 11.05
C GLY A 68 20.11 -3.85 9.66
N PHE A 69 21.07 -3.86 8.73
CA PHE A 69 20.95 -4.59 7.47
C PHE A 69 20.76 -6.10 7.70
N LEU A 70 21.56 -6.70 8.58
CA LEU A 70 21.41 -8.12 8.93
C LEU A 70 20.04 -8.41 9.56
N MET A 71 19.59 -7.53 10.46
CA MET A 71 18.25 -7.63 11.07
C MET A 71 17.15 -7.54 10.01
N PHE A 72 17.28 -6.67 9.02
CA PHE A 72 16.36 -6.57 7.90
C PHE A 72 16.32 -7.85 7.05
N VAL A 73 17.48 -8.47 6.80
CA VAL A 73 17.55 -9.74 6.05
C VAL A 73 16.80 -10.86 6.81
N ILE A 74 17.05 -10.99 8.11
CA ILE A 74 16.49 -12.07 8.95
C ILE A 74 15.02 -11.81 9.25
N ILE A 75 14.70 -10.67 9.86
CA ILE A 75 13.38 -10.36 10.43
C ILE A 75 12.46 -9.66 9.40
N GLY A 76 13.05 -9.00 8.40
CA GLY A 76 12.29 -8.15 7.46
C GLY A 76 12.15 -6.71 7.89
N PHE A 77 12.80 -6.31 8.99
CA PHE A 77 12.83 -4.96 9.51
C PHE A 77 14.20 -4.67 10.13
N GLY A 78 14.71 -3.45 9.96
CA GLY A 78 15.99 -3.02 10.51
C GLY A 78 16.33 -1.59 10.13
N ILE A 79 17.13 -0.92 10.98
CA ILE A 79 17.65 0.42 10.70
C ILE A 79 18.79 0.26 9.69
N LEU A 80 18.53 0.63 8.43
CA LEU A 80 19.45 0.33 7.32
C LEU A 80 20.60 1.32 7.20
N GLY A 81 20.48 2.50 7.80
CA GLY A 81 21.52 3.54 7.82
C GLY A 81 21.30 4.52 8.97
N THR A 82 22.28 5.40 9.15
CA THR A 82 22.18 6.51 10.10
C THR A 82 22.74 7.79 9.46
N ALA A 83 21.92 8.81 9.38
CA ALA A 83 22.33 10.16 9.00
C ALA A 83 22.87 10.91 10.24
N PRO A 84 24.16 11.33 10.26
CA PRO A 84 24.75 12.05 11.39
C PRO A 84 24.34 13.53 11.45
N ILE A 85 23.04 13.80 11.39
CA ILE A 85 22.45 15.15 11.47
C ILE A 85 22.09 15.52 12.92
N ALA A 86 22.25 16.80 13.28
CA ALA A 86 21.88 17.31 14.59
C ALA A 86 21.22 18.69 14.53
N ALA A 87 20.03 18.79 15.11
CA ALA A 87 19.21 20.01 15.11
C ALA A 87 19.96 21.24 15.64
N HIS A 88 20.78 21.09 16.69
CA HIS A 88 21.49 22.21 17.33
C HIS A 88 22.53 22.90 16.43
N ARG A 89 22.92 22.27 15.32
CA ARG A 89 23.88 22.85 14.35
C ARG A 89 23.19 23.57 13.19
N MET A 90 21.88 23.42 13.06
CA MET A 90 21.10 23.98 11.96
C MET A 90 20.71 25.43 12.25
N ARG A 91 20.54 26.23 11.20
CA ARG A 91 20.15 27.66 11.30
C ARG A 91 18.83 27.85 12.05
N ASN A 92 17.87 26.98 11.77
CA ASN A 92 16.62 26.87 12.51
C ASN A 92 16.49 25.44 13.03
N PRO A 93 16.79 25.16 14.31
CA PRO A 93 16.85 23.79 14.82
C PRO A 93 15.57 23.00 14.62
N ARG A 94 14.40 23.63 14.80
CA ARG A 94 13.12 22.94 14.72
C ARG A 94 12.73 22.62 13.27
N TYR A 95 12.67 23.64 12.42
CA TYR A 95 12.22 23.47 11.04
C TYR A 95 13.30 22.87 10.14
N GLY A 96 14.58 23.15 10.41
CA GLY A 96 15.70 22.53 9.71
C GLY A 96 15.77 21.03 9.97
N TYR A 97 15.58 20.61 11.23
CA TYR A 97 15.57 19.19 11.58
C TYR A 97 14.35 18.48 11.01
N LEU A 98 13.17 19.11 11.09
CA LEU A 98 11.96 18.60 10.43
C LEU A 98 12.18 18.40 8.93
N ALA A 99 12.75 19.39 8.23
CA ALA A 99 13.01 19.28 6.80
C ALA A 99 14.01 18.15 6.49
N ALA A 100 15.09 18.04 7.25
CA ALA A 100 16.09 17.00 7.08
C ALA A 100 15.52 15.59 7.32
N VAL A 101 14.74 15.40 8.38
CA VAL A 101 14.09 14.12 8.68
C VAL A 101 13.00 13.80 7.66
N ALA A 102 12.18 14.76 7.23
CA ALA A 102 11.15 14.51 6.22
C ALA A 102 11.73 14.22 4.82
N ALA A 103 12.96 14.68 4.53
CA ALA A 103 13.59 14.50 3.23
C ALA A 103 13.79 13.03 2.84
N GLY A 104 14.14 12.16 3.80
CA GLY A 104 14.31 10.73 3.55
C GLY A 104 13.02 10.05 3.09
N PRO A 105 11.92 10.10 3.85
CA PRO A 105 10.66 9.50 3.42
C PRO A 105 10.19 10.10 2.08
N VAL A 106 10.25 11.42 1.92
CA VAL A 106 9.86 12.10 0.67
C VAL A 106 10.70 11.63 -0.52
N SER A 107 11.98 11.36 -0.35
CA SER A 107 12.81 10.84 -1.45
C SER A 107 12.39 9.44 -1.89
N ASN A 108 11.94 8.58 -0.98
CA ASN A 108 11.38 7.27 -1.34
C ASN A 108 10.11 7.42 -2.17
N LEU A 109 9.24 8.38 -1.82
CA LEU A 109 8.06 8.68 -2.63
C LEU A 109 8.47 9.16 -4.04
N ILE A 110 9.49 10.03 -4.14
CA ILE A 110 10.01 10.51 -5.43
C ILE A 110 10.55 9.34 -6.27
N VAL A 111 11.34 8.43 -5.68
CA VAL A 111 11.86 7.23 -6.36
C VAL A 111 10.70 6.36 -6.86
N ALA A 112 9.66 6.14 -6.05
CA ALA A 112 8.49 5.39 -6.45
C ALA A 112 7.74 6.04 -7.62
N ILE A 113 7.57 7.36 -7.59
CA ILE A 113 6.92 8.13 -8.67
C ILE A 113 7.73 8.01 -9.97
N ILE A 114 9.05 8.21 -9.91
CA ILE A 114 9.93 8.08 -11.07
C ILE A 114 9.84 6.66 -11.65
N ALA A 115 9.94 5.63 -10.81
CA ALA A 115 9.82 4.23 -11.24
C ALA A 115 8.43 3.93 -11.83
N ALA A 116 7.36 4.51 -11.29
CA ALA A 116 6.00 4.35 -11.83
C ALA A 116 5.81 5.02 -13.19
N ILE A 117 6.43 6.18 -13.42
CA ILE A 117 6.46 6.84 -14.73
C ILE A 117 7.19 5.95 -15.73
N VAL A 118 8.37 5.45 -15.38
CA VAL A 118 9.14 4.52 -16.23
C VAL A 118 8.31 3.27 -16.55
N PHE A 119 7.67 2.67 -15.55
CA PHE A 119 6.79 1.51 -15.74
C PHE A 119 5.68 1.82 -16.76
N ARG A 120 4.99 2.95 -16.62
CA ARG A 120 3.91 3.36 -17.52
C ARG A 120 4.39 3.59 -18.95
N ILE A 121 5.55 4.20 -19.14
CA ILE A 121 6.14 4.41 -20.46
C ILE A 121 6.47 3.06 -21.10
N VAL A 122 7.11 2.14 -20.37
CA VAL A 122 7.48 0.83 -20.90
C VAL A 122 6.24 0.03 -21.30
N VAL A 123 5.21 -0.02 -20.47
CA VAL A 123 3.94 -0.71 -20.81
C VAL A 123 3.20 -0.05 -21.98
N GLY A 124 3.31 1.28 -22.13
CA GLY A 124 2.64 2.02 -23.21
C GLY A 124 3.35 1.94 -24.56
N VAL A 125 4.66 1.74 -24.57
CA VAL A 125 5.49 1.74 -25.80
C VAL A 125 5.71 0.33 -26.34
N PHE A 126 5.84 -0.67 -25.46
CA PHE A 126 6.15 -2.04 -25.86
C PHE A 126 4.92 -2.94 -25.77
N ASP A 127 4.70 -3.77 -26.81
CA ASP A 127 3.67 -4.81 -26.77
C ASP A 127 4.11 -5.95 -25.85
N LEU A 128 3.33 -6.20 -24.79
CA LEU A 128 3.67 -7.12 -23.70
C LEU A 128 3.08 -8.52 -23.88
N GLN A 129 2.69 -8.90 -25.10
CA GLN A 129 2.16 -10.23 -25.38
C GLN A 129 3.26 -11.30 -25.32
N GLY A 130 3.60 -11.77 -24.12
CA GLY A 130 4.46 -12.94 -23.91
C GLY A 130 5.17 -12.99 -22.56
N THR A 131 5.71 -14.18 -22.24
CA THR A 131 6.67 -14.40 -21.14
C THR A 131 8.09 -14.17 -21.67
N GLY A 132 8.70 -13.04 -21.35
CA GLY A 132 10.04 -12.67 -21.86
C GLY A 132 10.83 -11.78 -20.91
N ILE A 133 12.04 -11.38 -21.32
CA ILE A 133 12.92 -10.54 -20.47
C ILE A 133 12.24 -9.24 -20.04
N LEU A 134 11.39 -8.67 -20.90
CA LEU A 134 10.67 -7.45 -20.62
C LEU A 134 9.63 -7.62 -19.50
N SER A 135 8.94 -8.77 -19.43
CA SER A 135 8.02 -9.05 -18.32
C SER A 135 8.77 -9.19 -16.99
N LEU A 136 9.97 -9.78 -16.99
CA LEU A 136 10.82 -9.87 -15.80
C LEU A 136 11.30 -8.48 -15.34
N LEU A 137 11.69 -7.61 -16.28
CA LEU A 137 12.07 -6.22 -15.97
C LEU A 137 10.90 -5.43 -15.36
N LEU A 138 9.67 -5.63 -15.85
CA LEU A 138 8.49 -4.99 -15.28
C LEU A 138 8.21 -5.47 -13.85
N ILE A 139 8.46 -6.75 -13.54
CA ILE A 139 8.39 -7.25 -12.16
C ILE A 139 9.40 -6.51 -11.28
N VAL A 140 10.65 -6.37 -11.74
CA VAL A 140 11.71 -5.65 -11.00
C VAL A 140 11.31 -4.19 -10.76
N ILE A 141 10.86 -3.47 -11.78
CA ILE A 141 10.42 -2.07 -11.64
C ILE A 141 9.23 -1.97 -10.68
N ASN A 142 8.28 -2.90 -10.76
CA ASN A 142 7.14 -2.94 -9.85
C ASN A 142 7.57 -3.18 -8.39
N GLN A 143 8.60 -4.00 -8.15
CA GLN A 143 9.19 -4.13 -6.81
C GLN A 143 9.81 -2.82 -6.32
N ILE A 144 10.51 -2.09 -7.19
CA ILE A 144 11.08 -0.77 -6.85
C ILE A 144 9.98 0.19 -6.41
N ILE A 145 8.88 0.26 -7.16
CA ILE A 145 7.71 1.10 -6.81
C ILE A 145 7.14 0.67 -5.45
N PHE A 146 6.79 -0.61 -5.32
CA PHE A 146 6.12 -1.14 -4.14
C PHE A 146 6.94 -0.91 -2.87
N TRP A 147 8.22 -1.30 -2.86
CA TRP A 147 9.05 -1.19 -1.67
C TRP A 147 9.41 0.25 -1.32
N ASN A 148 9.58 1.15 -2.30
CA ASN A 148 9.80 2.57 -1.98
C ASN A 148 8.55 3.23 -1.41
N LEU A 149 7.34 2.86 -1.87
CA LEU A 149 6.09 3.30 -1.25
C LEU A 149 5.94 2.76 0.17
N VAL A 150 6.27 1.48 0.37
CA VAL A 150 6.32 0.86 1.71
C VAL A 150 7.28 1.65 2.60
N LEU A 151 8.53 1.87 2.19
CA LEU A 151 9.51 2.64 2.97
C LEU A 151 9.03 4.07 3.27
N PHE A 152 8.38 4.75 2.31
CA PHE A 152 7.76 6.05 2.53
C PHE A 152 6.70 5.98 3.63
N VAL A 153 5.70 5.11 3.50
CA VAL A 153 4.59 5.01 4.47
C VAL A 153 5.11 4.60 5.85
N PHE A 154 5.97 3.59 5.92
CA PHE A 154 6.54 3.10 7.18
C PHE A 154 7.33 4.19 7.89
N ASN A 155 8.20 4.92 7.18
CA ASN A 155 8.96 5.99 7.81
C ASN A 155 8.12 7.24 8.12
N PHE A 156 6.86 7.34 7.68
CA PHE A 156 5.93 8.38 8.16
C PHE A 156 5.16 7.99 9.42
N LEU A 157 5.23 6.73 9.86
CA LEU A 157 4.54 6.31 11.08
C LEU A 157 5.21 6.93 12.33
N PRO A 158 4.43 7.47 13.28
CA PRO A 158 4.97 8.13 14.48
C PRO A 158 5.39 7.12 15.56
N PHE A 159 6.27 6.19 15.21
CA PHE A 159 6.84 5.19 16.12
C PHE A 159 8.35 5.32 16.17
N PHE A 160 8.94 5.39 17.37
CA PHE A 160 10.38 5.31 17.52
C PHE A 160 10.88 3.92 17.09
N PRO A 161 11.96 3.78 16.31
CA PRO A 161 12.93 4.81 15.90
C PRO A 161 12.72 5.39 14.47
N LEU A 162 11.53 5.27 13.87
CA LEU A 162 11.25 5.71 12.50
C LEU A 162 11.27 7.24 12.36
N ASP A 163 11.50 7.75 11.15
CA ASP A 163 11.56 9.21 10.89
C ASP A 163 10.29 9.95 11.32
N GLY A 164 9.13 9.31 11.16
CA GLY A 164 7.82 9.84 11.49
C GLY A 164 7.68 10.21 12.96
N TRP A 165 8.44 9.55 13.85
CA TRP A 165 8.57 9.95 15.24
C TRP A 165 9.13 11.37 15.38
N TYR A 166 10.26 11.64 14.73
CA TYR A 166 10.94 12.94 14.81
C TYR A 166 10.16 14.02 14.05
N ILE A 167 9.48 13.65 12.95
CA ILE A 167 8.52 14.53 12.26
C ILE A 167 7.41 14.94 13.22
N ALA A 168 6.81 13.98 13.92
CA ALA A 168 5.76 14.25 14.91
C ALA A 168 6.29 15.16 16.04
N LEU A 169 7.45 14.85 16.63
CA LEU A 169 8.06 15.68 17.68
C LEU A 169 8.27 17.14 17.23
N ALA A 170 8.72 17.36 16.00
CA ALA A 170 8.93 18.71 15.48
C ALA A 170 7.63 19.48 15.22
N LEU A 171 6.51 18.78 14.99
CA LEU A 171 5.19 19.40 14.81
C LEU A 171 4.50 19.70 16.15
N LEU A 172 4.79 18.96 17.22
CA LEU A 172 4.18 19.18 18.52
C LEU A 172 4.67 20.47 19.21
N PRO A 173 3.88 21.07 20.12
CA PRO A 173 4.38 22.13 20.98
C PRO A 173 5.47 21.60 21.92
N ALA A 174 6.34 22.50 22.39
CA ALA A 174 7.60 22.12 23.01
C ALA A 174 7.43 21.24 24.26
N ARG A 175 6.39 21.50 25.08
CA ARG A 175 6.15 20.75 26.32
C ARG A 175 5.76 19.30 26.04
N GLU A 176 4.88 19.10 25.06
CA GLU A 176 4.39 17.80 24.65
C GLU A 176 5.48 17.02 23.91
N ALA A 177 6.28 17.70 23.07
CA ALA A 177 7.43 17.10 22.39
C ALA A 177 8.45 16.56 23.42
N ILE A 178 8.81 17.33 24.45
CA ILE A 178 9.72 16.88 25.52
C ILE A 178 9.14 15.69 26.28
N TRP A 179 7.84 15.72 26.61
CA TRP A 179 7.20 14.60 27.29
C TRP A 179 7.22 13.35 26.42
N TRP A 180 6.91 13.48 25.13
CA TRP A 180 6.86 12.35 24.22
C TRP A 180 8.25 11.77 23.95
N GLU A 181 9.26 12.62 23.77
CA GLU A 181 10.67 12.23 23.64
C GLU A 181 11.17 11.45 24.86
N ARG A 182 10.85 11.89 26.07
CA ARG A 182 11.18 11.15 27.32
C ARG A 182 10.51 9.77 27.38
N ASN A 183 9.38 9.60 26.70
CA ASN A 183 8.62 8.35 26.64
C ASN A 183 8.85 7.58 25.33
N ALA A 184 9.93 7.86 24.59
CA ALA A 184 10.25 7.19 23.34
C ALA A 184 10.25 5.65 23.46
N GLN A 185 10.75 5.12 24.59
CA GLN A 185 10.77 3.68 24.87
C GLN A 185 9.37 3.05 24.84
N ASN A 186 8.33 3.74 25.32
CA ASN A 186 6.96 3.22 25.29
C ASN A 186 6.48 3.02 23.85
N SER A 187 6.79 3.96 22.96
CA SER A 187 6.46 3.84 21.54
C SER A 187 7.23 2.69 20.86
N GLN A 188 8.49 2.48 21.26
CA GLN A 188 9.30 1.36 20.79
C GLN A 188 8.72 0.02 21.23
N PHE A 189 8.26 -0.11 22.48
CA PHE A 189 7.60 -1.33 22.97
C PHE A 189 6.29 -1.59 22.25
N VAL A 190 5.47 -0.57 22.01
CA VAL A 190 4.24 -0.70 21.22
C VAL A 190 4.56 -1.16 19.80
N PHE A 191 5.54 -0.55 19.15
CA PHE A 191 5.98 -0.95 17.81
C PHE A 191 6.49 -2.40 17.77
N MET A 192 7.33 -2.79 18.74
CA MET A 192 7.82 -4.16 18.85
C MET A 192 6.68 -5.15 19.12
N ALA A 193 5.72 -4.81 19.98
CA ALA A 193 4.54 -5.62 20.24
C ALA A 193 3.67 -5.80 18.99
N LEU A 194 3.46 -4.75 18.20
CA LEU A 194 2.75 -4.83 16.92
C LEU A 194 3.45 -5.74 15.91
N LEU A 195 4.79 -5.64 15.82
CA LEU A 195 5.59 -6.56 15.01
C LEU A 195 5.43 -8.01 15.49
N LEU A 196 5.46 -8.25 16.82
CA LEU A 196 5.31 -9.57 17.43
C LEU A 196 3.89 -10.16 17.30
N LEU A 197 2.85 -9.33 17.39
CA LEU A 197 1.46 -9.76 17.22
C LEU A 197 1.21 -10.33 15.82
N ARG A 198 1.88 -9.77 14.79
CA ARG A 198 1.85 -10.34 13.45
C ARG A 198 2.38 -11.79 13.42
N PHE A 199 3.40 -12.13 14.21
CA PHE A 199 3.93 -13.49 14.26
C PHE A 199 2.95 -14.49 14.89
N ARG A 200 2.06 -14.06 15.80
CA ARG A 200 1.02 -14.95 16.36
C ARG A 200 -0.13 -15.22 15.39
N GLY A 201 -0.48 -14.25 14.53
CA GLY A 201 -1.54 -14.40 13.53
C GLY A 201 -1.20 -15.28 12.33
N ALA A 202 0.09 -15.56 12.08
CA ALA A 202 0.55 -16.37 10.95
C ALA A 202 0.26 -17.88 11.08
N HIS A 203 -0.28 -18.33 12.22
CA HIS A 203 -0.49 -19.76 12.51
C HIS A 203 -1.90 -20.29 12.20
N GLN A 204 -2.84 -19.49 11.67
CA GLN A 204 -4.26 -19.92 11.65
C GLN A 204 -5.08 -19.74 10.36
N HIS A 205 -4.50 -19.47 9.19
CA HIS A 205 -5.29 -19.55 7.96
C HIS A 205 -4.63 -20.37 6.85
N PRO A 206 -5.16 -21.57 6.52
CA PRO A 206 -4.89 -22.19 5.23
C PRO A 206 -5.39 -21.24 4.14
N GLN A 207 -4.48 -20.77 3.29
CA GLN A 207 -4.80 -20.02 2.07
C GLN A 207 -5.37 -20.99 1.02
N HIS A 208 -6.52 -21.63 1.32
CA HIS A 208 -7.40 -22.14 0.27
C HIS A 208 -8.37 -21.02 -0.08
N VAL A 209 -7.85 -19.96 -0.71
CA VAL A 209 -8.70 -19.13 -1.56
C VAL A 209 -8.83 -19.92 -2.85
N ASP A 210 -9.87 -20.75 -2.88
CA ASP A 210 -10.31 -21.45 -4.08
C ASP A 210 -10.84 -20.38 -5.04
N TRP A 211 -9.95 -19.81 -5.86
CA TRP A 211 -10.33 -19.04 -7.03
C TRP A 211 -10.97 -20.03 -7.98
N GLY A 212 -12.25 -20.33 -7.75
CA GLY A 212 -13.03 -21.25 -8.56
C GLY A 212 -12.74 -20.95 -10.01
N THR A 213 -11.98 -21.84 -10.64
CA THR A 213 -11.78 -21.82 -12.07
C THR A 213 -13.19 -21.97 -12.64
N CYS A 214 -13.70 -20.90 -13.24
CA CYS A 214 -14.80 -21.04 -14.18
C CYS A 214 -14.24 -21.82 -15.37
N GLN A 215 -14.15 -23.14 -15.21
CA GLN A 215 -14.02 -24.05 -16.33
C GLN A 215 -15.30 -23.90 -17.14
N LEU A 216 -15.21 -23.13 -18.22
CA LEU A 216 -16.19 -23.23 -19.29
C LEU A 216 -16.16 -24.67 -19.79
N PRO A 217 -17.30 -25.36 -19.92
CA PRO A 217 -17.31 -26.66 -20.54
C PRO A 217 -16.85 -26.50 -21.98
N VAL A 218 -15.74 -27.14 -22.33
CA VAL A 218 -15.38 -27.39 -23.73
C VAL A 218 -16.39 -28.42 -24.23
N GLU A 219 -17.53 -27.95 -24.69
CA GLU A 219 -18.46 -28.79 -25.44
C GLU A 219 -17.79 -29.04 -26.80
N THR A 220 -17.30 -30.26 -26.97
CA THR A 220 -16.78 -30.79 -28.23
C THR A 220 -17.79 -30.51 -29.32
N ALA A 221 -17.41 -29.68 -30.28
CA ALA A 221 -18.18 -29.35 -31.47
C ALA A 221 -18.19 -30.54 -32.45
N ASP A 222 -18.81 -31.65 -32.04
CA ASP A 222 -19.20 -32.74 -32.92
C ASP A 222 -20.72 -32.75 -33.03
N ARG A 223 -21.22 -31.97 -34.00
CA ARG A 223 -22.46 -32.22 -34.78
C ARG A 223 -22.68 -31.07 -35.76
N MET A 224 -22.29 -31.30 -37.01
CA MET A 224 -22.83 -30.56 -38.15
C MET A 224 -24.32 -30.86 -38.28
N THR A 225 -25.16 -29.82 -38.25
CA THR A 225 -26.53 -29.88 -38.76
C THR A 225 -26.64 -28.99 -40.00
N PRO A 226 -27.18 -29.50 -41.13
CA PRO A 226 -27.30 -28.74 -42.37
C PRO A 226 -28.58 -27.91 -42.34
N ALA A 227 -28.54 -26.71 -41.77
CA ALA A 227 -29.53 -25.67 -42.04
C ALA A 227 -29.06 -24.34 -41.45
N GLY A 228 -28.68 -23.39 -42.32
CA GLY A 228 -28.34 -22.03 -41.94
C GLY A 228 -29.53 -21.30 -41.30
N ARG A 229 -29.46 -21.07 -39.98
CA ARG A 229 -30.23 -20.04 -39.28
C ARG A 229 -29.59 -19.70 -37.92
N MET A 230 -28.92 -18.56 -37.83
CA MET A 230 -28.47 -18.00 -36.54
C MET A 230 -29.69 -17.55 -35.73
N ARG A 231 -29.96 -18.22 -34.61
CA ARG A 231 -30.80 -17.68 -33.54
C ARG A 231 -29.90 -17.06 -32.48
N GLN A 232 -29.98 -15.75 -32.33
CA GLN A 232 -29.41 -15.05 -31.17
C GLN A 232 -30.23 -15.38 -29.92
N GLY A 233 -29.60 -16.13 -29.02
CA GLY A 233 -29.99 -16.41 -27.64
C GLY A 233 -28.81 -17.22 -27.09
N VAL A 234 -28.17 -16.90 -25.98
CA VAL A 234 -28.71 -16.78 -24.63
C VAL A 234 -27.62 -16.09 -23.80
N PHE A 235 -27.83 -14.84 -23.39
CA PHE A 235 -27.07 -14.25 -22.27
C PHE A 235 -27.87 -14.50 -21.00
N ALA A 236 -27.59 -15.59 -20.30
CA ALA A 236 -28.19 -15.82 -18.99
C ALA A 236 -27.30 -16.61 -18.04
N ARG A 237 -26.87 -15.87 -17.00
CA ARG A 237 -26.71 -16.31 -15.60
C ARG A 237 -25.53 -17.25 -15.29
N CYS A 238 -24.46 -16.65 -14.78
CA CYS A 238 -23.65 -17.29 -13.73
C CYS A 238 -23.07 -16.25 -12.76
N CYS A 239 -23.91 -15.69 -11.89
CA CYS A 239 -23.48 -15.09 -10.63
C CYS A 239 -24.29 -15.73 -9.50
N ARG A 240 -23.83 -16.90 -9.05
CA ARG A 240 -24.28 -17.49 -7.79
C ARG A 240 -23.09 -17.44 -6.85
N CYS A 241 -22.94 -16.34 -6.12
CA CYS A 241 -22.00 -16.23 -5.01
C CYS A 241 -22.30 -17.33 -3.99
N ALA A 242 -21.26 -18.06 -3.60
CA ALA A 242 -21.31 -19.11 -2.60
C ALA A 242 -21.84 -18.56 -1.26
N ARG A 243 -22.91 -19.16 -0.73
CA ARG A 243 -23.22 -19.07 0.70
C ARG A 243 -22.37 -20.10 1.45
N PRO A 244 -21.90 -19.81 2.68
CA PRO A 244 -21.18 -20.79 3.47
C PRO A 244 -22.10 -21.97 3.79
N ARG A 245 -21.63 -23.18 3.52
CA ARG A 245 -22.34 -24.43 3.78
C ARG A 245 -22.23 -24.72 5.30
N SER A 246 -23.22 -24.32 6.09
CA SER A 246 -23.36 -24.82 7.46
C SER A 246 -23.81 -26.28 7.42
N ARG A 247 -23.06 -27.17 8.08
CA ARG A 247 -23.39 -28.60 8.24
C ARG A 247 -24.81 -28.75 8.79
N ARG A 248 -25.63 -29.56 8.10
CA ARG A 248 -26.93 -30.04 8.60
C ARG A 248 -26.69 -31.21 9.57
N SER A 249 -27.29 -31.11 10.75
CA SER A 249 -27.63 -32.25 11.59
C SER A 249 -29.08 -32.08 12.04
N GLY A 250 -29.89 -33.13 11.89
CA GLY A 250 -31.19 -33.27 12.57
C GLY A 250 -32.37 -32.70 11.81
N GLY A 251 -33.39 -33.53 11.60
CA GLY A 251 -34.63 -33.18 10.92
C GLY A 251 -35.61 -32.41 11.80
N VAL A 252 -36.62 -31.85 11.15
CA VAL A 252 -38.06 -31.86 11.48
C VAL A 252 -38.74 -31.01 10.39
N SER A 253 -39.94 -31.45 10.00
CA SER A 253 -40.84 -30.81 9.05
C SER A 253 -41.10 -29.35 9.42
N ASP A 254 -41.18 -28.45 8.43
CA ASP A 254 -42.47 -27.91 8.01
C ASP A 254 -42.35 -26.78 6.99
N ARG A 255 -43.43 -26.68 6.21
CA ARG A 255 -43.67 -25.75 5.13
C ARG A 255 -43.60 -24.30 5.61
N ALA A 256 -42.68 -23.51 5.06
CA ALA A 256 -42.86 -22.07 4.91
C ALA A 256 -42.05 -21.58 3.71
N ALA A 257 -42.73 -21.50 2.57
CA ALA A 257 -42.20 -20.88 1.37
C ALA A 257 -42.04 -19.36 1.58
N ALA A 258 -40.85 -18.89 1.21
CA ALA A 258 -40.59 -17.64 0.48
C ALA A 258 -41.21 -16.32 1.01
N ARG A 259 -40.34 -15.43 1.49
CA ARG A 259 -40.28 -14.01 1.07
C ARG A 259 -38.91 -13.42 1.41
N ALA A 260 -37.91 -13.74 0.60
CA ALA A 260 -36.64 -13.02 0.60
C ALA A 260 -36.78 -11.80 -0.32
N VAL A 261 -36.91 -10.62 0.31
CA VAL A 261 -36.87 -9.33 -0.38
C VAL A 261 -35.47 -9.14 -0.98
N SER A 262 -35.41 -8.91 -2.29
CA SER A 262 -34.15 -8.66 -3.00
C SER A 262 -33.47 -7.38 -2.49
N PRO A 263 -32.15 -7.39 -2.20
CA PRO A 263 -31.41 -6.20 -1.74
C PRO A 263 -31.40 -5.04 -2.76
N TYR A 264 -31.75 -5.33 -4.02
CA TYR A 264 -31.86 -4.32 -5.08
C TYR A 264 -33.12 -3.44 -4.97
N ALA A 265 -34.15 -3.87 -4.22
CA ALA A 265 -35.37 -3.08 -4.03
C ALA A 265 -35.18 -1.95 -2.99
N ALA A 266 -34.31 -2.16 -1.99
CA ALA A 266 -34.07 -1.18 -0.92
C ALA A 266 -33.36 0.10 -1.41
N HIS A 267 -32.46 -0.02 -2.39
CA HIS A 267 -31.69 1.12 -2.92
C HIS A 267 -32.53 2.08 -3.80
N ARG A 268 -33.61 1.58 -4.42
CA ARG A 268 -34.57 2.41 -5.19
C ARG A 268 -35.60 3.12 -4.30
N ALA A 269 -35.88 2.59 -3.12
CA ALA A 269 -36.78 3.23 -2.16
C ALA A 269 -36.12 4.45 -1.49
N ASN A 270 -34.85 4.34 -1.07
CA ASN A 270 -34.11 5.46 -0.45
C ASN A 270 -33.95 6.65 -1.40
N SER A 271 -33.65 6.40 -2.68
CA SER A 271 -33.45 7.47 -3.67
C SER A 271 -34.74 8.16 -4.15
N ARG A 272 -35.92 7.62 -3.82
CA ARG A 272 -37.22 8.31 -3.96
C ARG A 272 -37.61 9.06 -2.69
N ALA A 273 -37.31 8.51 -1.51
CA ALA A 273 -37.55 9.18 -0.23
C ALA A 273 -36.69 10.44 -0.06
N GLU A 274 -35.41 10.40 -0.46
CA GLU A 274 -34.52 11.57 -0.42
C GLU A 274 -34.94 12.69 -1.39
N ARG A 275 -35.49 12.32 -2.56
CA ARG A 275 -36.04 13.30 -3.51
C ARG A 275 -37.37 13.90 -3.04
N ALA A 276 -38.19 13.14 -2.31
CA ALA A 276 -39.40 13.66 -1.68
C ALA A 276 -39.09 14.59 -0.48
N ALA A 277 -38.05 14.27 0.30
CA ALA A 277 -37.61 15.11 1.42
C ALA A 277 -37.01 16.46 0.98
N TYR A 278 -36.39 16.53 -0.20
CA TYR A 278 -35.88 17.79 -0.76
C TYR A 278 -36.99 18.68 -1.32
N ALA A 279 -38.09 18.09 -1.83
CA ALA A 279 -39.25 18.84 -2.34
C ALA A 279 -40.10 19.49 -1.22
N LEU A 280 -40.03 18.98 0.01
CA LEU A 280 -40.76 19.52 1.17
C LEU A 280 -40.01 20.65 1.91
N ARG A 281 -38.79 21.02 1.48
CA ARG A 281 -37.95 22.06 2.10
C ARG A 281 -37.84 23.36 1.31
N GLN A 282 -38.70 23.55 0.32
CA GLN A 282 -38.80 24.82 -0.42
C GLN A 282 -39.80 25.75 0.30
N PRO A 283 -39.39 26.92 0.80
CA PRO A 283 -40.33 27.93 1.26
C PRO A 283 -41.09 28.49 0.05
N SER A 284 -42.42 28.38 0.08
CA SER A 284 -43.31 28.95 -0.92
C SER A 284 -43.11 30.47 -1.02
N THR A 285 -42.88 30.92 -2.24
CA THR A 285 -42.84 32.30 -2.72
C THR A 285 -44.15 33.06 -2.44
N GLY A 286 -44.06 34.39 -2.24
CA GLY A 286 -45.27 35.22 -2.08
C GLY A 286 -45.07 36.72 -1.93
N TRP A 287 -44.57 37.38 -2.98
CA TRP A 287 -44.93 38.73 -3.47
C TRP A 287 -45.49 39.80 -2.51
N ARG A 288 -44.88 41.00 -2.53
CA ARG A 288 -45.59 42.24 -2.95
C ARG A 288 -44.63 43.41 -3.20
N SER A 289 -44.83 44.01 -4.36
CA SER A 289 -44.38 45.32 -4.79
C SER A 289 -45.06 46.44 -3.98
N ALA A 290 -44.30 47.47 -3.62
CA ALA A 290 -44.83 48.82 -3.40
C ALA A 290 -43.70 49.85 -3.63
N ARG A 291 -43.84 50.61 -4.72
CA ARG A 291 -43.26 51.95 -4.89
C ARG A 291 -44.19 52.94 -4.18
N ALA A 292 -43.63 53.95 -3.50
CA ALA A 292 -44.04 55.36 -3.51
C ALA A 292 -43.46 56.09 -2.30
N GLY A 293 -42.95 57.31 -2.53
CA GLY A 293 -42.58 58.28 -1.48
C GLY A 293 -41.12 58.66 -1.51
#